data_AF-A0A7L1XJA8-F1
#
_entry.id   AF-A0A7L1XJA8-F1
#
_cell.length_a   1.000
_cell.length_b   1.000
_cell.length_c   1.000
_cell.angle_alpha   90.00
_cell.angle_beta   90.00
_cell.angle_gamma   90.00
#
_symmetry.space_group_name_H-M   'P 1'
#
loop_
_entity.id
_entity.type
_entity.pdbx_description
1 polymer ?
#
loop_
_entity_poly.entity_id
_entity_poly.type
_entity_poly.pdbx_seq_one_letter_code
_entity_poly.pdbx_strand_id
1 'polypeptide(L)'
;VSIGNICRSPIAEAVFRKLVTDEKLENKWMTDSAAVSDWNVGRSPDARALSCLRNHGIETAHKARQVTKEDFQTFDYILCMDESNLR
;
A
#
# COMPACT_ATOMS: atom_id res chain seq x y z
N VAL A 1 -2.05 -0.83 5.36
CA VAL A 1 -2.77 0.42 5.75
C VAL A 1 -1.82 1.36 6.49
N SER A 2 -1.85 2.66 6.18
CA SER A 2 -1.16 3.71 6.97
C SER A 2 -2.06 4.93 7.13
N ILE A 3 -1.71 5.93 7.95
CA ILE A 3 -2.59 7.09 8.17
C ILE A 3 -3.02 7.81 6.88
N GLY A 4 -2.08 8.10 5.98
CA GLY A 4 -2.33 8.94 4.79
C GLY A 4 -2.09 8.26 3.45
N ASN A 5 -1.66 7.00 3.43
CA ASN A 5 -1.47 6.19 2.21
C ASN A 5 -0.62 6.83 1.10
N ILE A 6 0.37 7.65 1.48
CA ILE A 6 1.31 8.28 0.52
C ILE A 6 2.78 7.89 0.76
N CYS A 7 3.13 7.21 1.86
CA CYS A 7 4.53 6.88 2.14
C CYS A 7 4.67 5.40 2.53
N ARG A 8 4.34 5.05 3.78
CA ARG A 8 4.60 3.73 4.35
C ARG A 8 3.84 2.60 3.64
N SER A 9 2.53 2.73 3.51
CA SER A 9 1.73 1.64 2.93
C SER A 9 1.88 1.47 1.42
N PRO A 10 2.06 2.53 0.58
CA PRO A 10 2.42 2.33 -0.82
C PRO A 10 3.80 1.67 -1.02
N ILE A 11 4.77 1.95 -0.14
CA ILE A 11 6.06 1.24 -0.16
C ILE A 11 5.84 -0.25 0.14
N ALA A 12 5.12 -0.56 1.22
CA ALA A 12 4.86 -1.94 1.61
C ALA A 12 4.13 -2.73 0.50
N GLU A 13 3.12 -2.14 -0.13
CA GLU A 13 2.40 -2.72 -1.26
C GLU A 13 3.34 -3.00 -2.44
N ALA A 14 4.15 -2.02 -2.85
CA ALA A 14 5.05 -2.17 -3.99
C ALA A 14 6.14 -3.23 -3.74
N VAL A 15 6.68 -3.27 -2.52
CA VAL A 15 7.65 -4.29 -2.10
C VAL A 15 7.01 -5.68 -2.08
N PHE A 16 5.82 -5.83 -1.49
CA PHE A 16 5.14 -7.12 -1.44
C PHE A 16 4.77 -7.62 -2.85
N ARG A 17 4.29 -6.74 -3.72
CA ARG A 17 4.04 -7.06 -5.14
C ARG A 17 5.30 -7.56 -5.83
N LYS A 18 6.44 -6.90 -5.62
CA LYS A 18 7.74 -7.34 -6.18
C LYS A 18 8.11 -8.75 -5.70
N LEU A 19 8.00 -9.02 -4.41
CA LEU A 19 8.29 -10.34 -3.83
C LEU A 19 7.40 -11.43 -4.44
N VAL A 20 6.09 -11.18 -4.53
CA VAL A 20 5.12 -12.10 -5.13
C VAL A 20 5.46 -12.38 -6.60
N THR A 21 5.81 -11.33 -7.38
CA THR A 21 6.19 -11.49 -8.79
C THR A 21 7.50 -12.25 -8.95
N ASP A 22 8.50 -12.01 -8.10
CA ASP A 22 9.79 -12.70 -8.15
C ASP A 22 9.63 -14.21 -7.88
N GLU A 23 8.69 -14.57 -7.00
CA GLU A 23 8.33 -15.96 -6.70
C GLU A 23 7.31 -16.58 -7.67
N LYS A 24 6.83 -15.81 -8.67
CA LYS A 24 5.83 -16.25 -9.67
C LYS A 24 4.49 -16.66 -9.04
N LEU A 25 4.03 -15.88 -8.06
CA LEU A 25 2.79 -16.11 -7.30
C LEU A 25 1.72 -15.04 -7.56
N GLU A 26 1.87 -14.21 -8.59
CA GLU A 26 0.97 -13.09 -8.89
C GLU A 26 -0.48 -13.51 -9.16
N ASN A 27 -0.71 -14.75 -9.58
CA ASN A 27 -2.06 -15.29 -9.79
C ASN A 27 -2.73 -15.79 -8.51
N LYS A 28 -2.01 -15.81 -7.38
CA LYS A 28 -2.53 -16.26 -6.07
C LYS A 28 -2.74 -15.11 -5.09
N TRP A 29 -2.21 -13.93 -5.38
CA TRP A 29 -2.22 -12.80 -4.46
C TRP A 29 -2.80 -11.57 -5.11
N MET A 30 -3.77 -10.96 -4.43
CA MET A 30 -4.21 -9.60 -4.67
C MET A 30 -3.57 -8.68 -3.64
N THR A 31 -3.06 -7.53 -4.08
CA THR A 31 -2.30 -6.61 -3.21
C THR A 31 -2.80 -5.19 -3.40
N ASP A 32 -3.05 -4.48 -2.31
CA ASP A 32 -3.48 -3.08 -2.33
C ASP A 32 -3.02 -2.37 -1.04
N SER A 33 -3.10 -1.04 -1.02
CA SER A 33 -2.92 -0.25 0.19
C SER A 33 -3.90 0.90 0.30
N ALA A 34 -4.29 1.19 1.55
CA ALA A 34 -5.27 2.22 1.86
C ALA A 34 -4.89 3.07 3.07
N ALA A 35 -5.61 4.17 3.24
CA ALA A 35 -5.47 5.17 4.29
C ALA A 35 -6.54 5.02 5.37
N VAL A 36 -6.19 5.33 6.61
CA VAL A 36 -7.20 5.55 7.67
C VAL A 36 -7.91 6.89 7.45
N SER A 37 -7.16 7.94 7.10
CA SER A 37 -7.67 9.29 6.82
C SER A 37 -7.94 9.50 5.33
N ASP A 38 -8.89 10.36 5.00
CA ASP A 38 -9.24 10.76 3.64
C ASP A 38 -8.40 11.93 3.07
N TRP A 39 -7.53 12.55 3.87
CA TRP A 39 -6.85 13.81 3.53
C TRP A 39 -6.03 13.79 2.24
N ASN A 40 -5.56 12.62 1.84
CA ASN A 40 -4.70 12.46 0.67
C ASN A 40 -5.35 11.67 -0.47
N VAL A 41 -6.65 11.38 -0.41
CA VAL A 41 -7.31 10.57 -1.46
C VAL A 41 -7.06 11.18 -2.85
N GLY A 42 -6.70 10.33 -3.81
CA GLY A 42 -6.33 10.69 -5.19
C GLY A 42 -4.89 11.19 -5.38
N ARG A 43 -4.13 11.44 -4.29
CA ARG A 43 -2.73 11.88 -4.41
C ARG A 43 -1.82 10.72 -4.77
N SER A 44 -0.75 11.02 -5.51
CA SER A 44 0.36 10.09 -5.70
C SER A 44 1.13 9.88 -4.39
N PRO A 45 1.88 8.78 -4.24
CA PRO A 45 2.83 8.62 -3.16
C PRO A 45 3.84 9.78 -3.11
N ASP A 46 4.32 10.09 -1.91
CA ASP A 46 5.33 11.10 -1.63
C ASP A 46 6.55 10.88 -2.53
N ALA A 47 7.08 11.96 -3.11
CA ALA A 47 8.21 11.89 -4.03
C ALA A 47 9.44 11.20 -3.42
N ARG A 48 9.65 11.30 -2.10
CA ARG A 48 10.74 10.61 -1.38
C ARG A 48 10.50 9.12 -1.30
N ALA A 49 9.25 8.69 -1.10
CA ALA A 49 8.87 7.28 -1.13
C ALA A 49 9.09 6.69 -2.53
N LEU A 50 8.66 7.41 -3.57
CA LEU A 50 8.90 7.01 -4.96
C LEU A 50 10.38 6.94 -5.31
N SER A 51 11.17 7.92 -4.85
CA SER A 51 12.63 7.91 -5.04
C SER A 51 13.29 6.73 -4.34
N CYS A 52 12.86 6.41 -3.11
CA CYS A 52 13.36 5.27 -2.37
C CYS A 52 13.07 3.95 -3.11
N LEU A 53 11.84 3.76 -3.60
CA LEU A 53 11.47 2.57 -4.37
C LEU A 53 12.30 2.43 -5.66
N ARG A 54 12.47 3.52 -6.42
CA ARG A 54 13.28 3.53 -7.65
C ARG A 54 14.74 3.15 -7.40
N ASN A 55 15.32 3.60 -6.28
CA ASN A 55 16.69 3.21 -5.91
C ASN A 55 16.84 1.69 -5.68
N HIS A 56 15.74 0.98 -5.45
CA HIS A 56 15.69 -0.47 -5.29
C HIS A 56 15.09 -1.19 -6.51
N GLY A 57 14.91 -0.50 -7.65
CA GLY A 57 14.36 -1.07 -8.87
C GLY A 57 12.86 -1.42 -8.77
N ILE A 58 12.12 -0.75 -7.87
CA ILE A 58 10.68 -0.95 -7.69
C ILE A 58 9.95 0.32 -8.12
N GLU A 59 8.82 0.16 -8.80
CA GLU A 59 7.94 1.26 -9.20
C GLU A 59 6.52 1.04 -8.69
N THR A 60 5.75 2.13 -8.58
CA THR A 60 4.34 2.08 -8.22
C THR A 60 3.57 3.21 -8.88
N ALA A 61 2.37 2.90 -9.36
CA ALA A 61 1.40 3.87 -9.89
C ALA A 61 0.27 4.15 -8.90
N HIS A 62 0.47 3.81 -7.62
CA HIS A 62 -0.57 3.90 -6.59
C HIS A 62 -1.21 5.29 -6.52
N LYS A 63 -2.49 5.31 -6.16
CA LYS A 63 -3.21 6.53 -5.82
C LYS A 63 -3.83 6.33 -4.46
N ALA A 64 -3.57 7.28 -3.57
CA ALA A 64 -4.03 7.18 -2.20
C ALA A 64 -5.56 7.03 -2.19
N ARG A 65 -6.05 6.07 -1.41
CA ARG A 65 -7.49 5.83 -1.19
C ARG A 65 -7.74 5.59 0.28
N GLN A 66 -8.97 5.84 0.74
CA GLN A 66 -9.35 5.51 2.11
C GLN A 66 -9.75 4.04 2.22
N VAL A 67 -9.54 3.46 3.39
CA VAL A 67 -10.13 2.17 3.78
C VAL A 67 -11.65 2.33 3.79
N THR A 68 -12.36 1.35 3.23
CA THR A 68 -13.83 1.28 3.27
C THR A 68 -14.30 0.09 4.10
N LYS A 69 -15.62 -0.03 4.33
CA LYS A 69 -16.17 -1.17 5.08
C LYS A 69 -16.03 -2.48 4.31
N GLU A 70 -16.08 -2.40 2.98
CA GLU A 70 -15.96 -3.52 2.07
C GLU A 70 -14.55 -4.12 2.13
N ASP A 71 -13.50 -3.31 2.38
CA ASP A 71 -12.13 -3.82 2.55
C ASP A 71 -12.05 -4.90 3.66
N PHE A 72 -12.82 -4.74 4.75
CA PHE A 72 -12.86 -5.72 5.85
C PHE A 72 -13.60 -7.02 5.49
N GLN A 73 -14.29 -7.05 4.35
CA GLN A 73 -14.99 -8.23 3.84
C GLN A 73 -14.26 -8.89 2.68
N THR A 74 -13.41 -8.15 1.96
CA THR A 74 -12.74 -8.60 0.73
C THR A 74 -11.28 -8.99 0.93
N PHE A 75 -10.58 -8.41 1.91
CA PHE A 75 -9.18 -8.74 2.18
C PHE A 75 -9.07 -9.78 3.28
N ASP A 76 -8.34 -10.87 3.00
CA ASP A 76 -8.01 -11.89 4.01
C ASP A 76 -7.13 -11.33 5.13
N TYR A 77 -6.24 -10.39 4.78
CA TYR A 77 -5.28 -9.78 5.71
C TYR A 77 -5.21 -8.26 5.52
N ILE A 78 -5.33 -7.54 6.64
CA ILE A 78 -5.12 -6.09 6.70
C ILE A 78 -3.93 -5.81 7.62
N LEU A 79 -2.79 -5.46 7.03
CA LEU A 79 -1.56 -5.17 7.76
C LEU A 79 -1.39 -3.65 7.92
N CYS A 80 -1.33 -3.16 9.17
CA CYS A 80 -1.18 -1.74 9.49
C CYS A 80 0.25 -1.39 9.92
N MET A 81 0.64 -0.11 9.82
CA MET A 81 2.03 0.32 9.98
C MET A 81 2.40 0.77 11.40
N ASP A 82 1.41 1.13 12.21
CA ASP A 82 1.59 1.57 13.60
C ASP A 82 0.34 1.27 14.44
N GLU A 83 0.46 1.31 15.77
CA GLU A 83 -0.64 1.02 16.69
C GLU A 83 -1.83 1.97 16.53
N SER A 84 -1.59 3.23 16.13
CA SER A 84 -2.67 4.19 15.90
C SER A 84 -3.50 3.84 14.67
N ASN A 85 -2.99 3.01 13.75
CA ASN A 85 -3.73 2.51 12.61
C ASN A 85 -4.48 1.21 12.94
N LEU A 86 -4.12 0.53 14.02
CA LEU A 86 -4.75 -0.71 14.49
C LEU A 86 -6.00 -0.44 15.33
N ARG A 87 -6.04 0.71 16.02
CA ARG A 87 -7.11 1.11 16.92
C ARG A 87 -8.32 1.69 16.20
#